data_AF-A0A6L5T9K4-F1
#
_entry.id   AF-A0A6L5T9K4-F1
#
_cell.length_a   1.000
_cell.length_b   1.000
_cell.length_c   1.000
_cell.angle_alpha   90.00
_cell.angle_beta   90.00
_cell.angle_gamma   90.00
#
_symmetry.space_group_name_H-M   'P 1'
#
loop_
_entity.id
_entity.type
_entity.pdbx_description
1 polymer ?
#
loop_
_entity_poly.entity_id
_entity_poly.type
_entity_poly.pdbx_seq_one_letter_code
_entity_poly.pdbx_strand_id
1 'polypeptide(L)'
;MALEFIKSLFKDNEALTYEDLEKAATEAKINGVNIADGSYVSRDKFNDKVGALTQQVTDLTGQITQRDTDLSTLQTKLTEAQADSGKLAEVQAAFSGLQTQYTADKEAMEQQMRRQSYEFMVREKANQINFSSAAAKREFIRDAIAKDFKVDGETLLGYEDFLTKYKADDPTAFAQTKESDVPDPKKPDIVLPPKQQPAPNDPNAFHFNFTGVRPMPKADN
;
A
#
# COMPACT_ATOMS: atom_id res chain seq x y z
N MET A 1 -13.77 -20.15 14.21
CA MET A 1 -12.92 -19.90 15.40
C MET A 1 -12.16 -18.56 15.33
N ALA A 2 -12.63 -17.55 14.56
CA ALA A 2 -11.74 -16.47 14.13
C ALA A 2 -11.81 -15.15 14.94
N LEU A 3 -12.75 -14.97 15.88
CA LEU A 3 -12.92 -13.69 16.60
C LEU A 3 -13.26 -13.88 18.10
N GLU A 4 -13.09 -15.10 18.63
CA GLU A 4 -13.40 -15.38 20.05
C GLU A 4 -12.52 -14.56 21.01
N PHE A 5 -11.29 -14.21 20.60
CA PHE A 5 -10.38 -13.35 21.37
C PHE A 5 -10.88 -11.89 21.48
N ILE A 6 -11.80 -11.45 20.60
CA ILE A 6 -12.43 -10.13 20.69
C ILE A 6 -13.59 -10.19 21.68
N LYS A 7 -14.34 -11.29 21.72
CA LYS A 7 -15.45 -11.46 22.67
C LYS A 7 -14.99 -11.40 24.12
N SER A 8 -13.79 -11.88 24.43
CA SER A 8 -13.22 -11.78 25.78
C SER A 8 -12.95 -10.34 26.25
N LEU A 9 -13.06 -9.35 25.37
CA LEU A 9 -12.96 -7.93 25.74
C LEU A 9 -14.25 -7.36 26.33
N PHE A 10 -15.39 -8.03 26.13
CA PHE A 10 -16.71 -7.57 26.57
C PHE A 10 -17.17 -8.44 27.74
N LYS A 11 -17.16 -7.89 28.95
CA LYS A 11 -17.68 -8.59 30.15
C LYS A 11 -19.20 -8.46 30.22
N ASP A 12 -19.86 -9.58 30.45
CA ASP A 12 -21.27 -9.68 30.90
C ASP A 12 -22.31 -8.85 30.11
N ASN A 13 -22.08 -8.61 28.81
CA ASN A 13 -22.95 -7.82 27.92
C ASN A 13 -23.26 -6.39 28.41
N GLU A 14 -22.43 -5.80 29.27
CA GLU A 14 -22.56 -4.40 29.70
C GLU A 14 -21.92 -3.43 28.69
N ALA A 15 -22.35 -2.16 28.74
CA ALA A 15 -21.78 -1.11 27.89
C ALA A 15 -20.34 -0.78 28.36
N LEU A 16 -19.37 -0.98 27.46
CA LEU A 16 -17.96 -0.77 27.74
C LEU A 16 -17.56 0.69 27.42
N THR A 17 -16.87 1.36 28.32
CA THR A 17 -16.26 2.67 28.01
C THR A 17 -14.98 2.49 27.18
N TYR A 18 -14.49 3.57 26.58
CA TYR A 18 -13.24 3.53 25.81
C TYR A 18 -12.05 3.12 26.68
N GLU A 19 -11.95 3.66 27.91
CA GLU A 19 -10.88 3.30 28.86
C GLU A 19 -10.95 1.83 29.26
N ASP A 20 -12.16 1.28 29.44
CA ASP A 20 -12.34 -0.14 29.75
C ASP A 20 -11.92 -1.04 28.59
N LEU A 21 -12.19 -0.62 27.33
CA LEU A 21 -11.76 -1.33 26.13
C LEU A 21 -10.23 -1.34 25.98
N GLU A 22 -9.58 -0.18 26.18
CA GLU A 22 -8.12 -0.06 26.08
C GLU A 22 -7.42 -0.91 27.14
N LYS A 23 -7.94 -0.91 28.36
CA LYS A 23 -7.47 -1.75 29.46
C LYS A 23 -7.65 -3.24 29.15
N ALA A 24 -8.83 -3.65 28.69
CA ALA A 24 -9.10 -5.04 28.35
C ALA A 24 -8.24 -5.54 27.17
N ALA A 25 -8.03 -4.71 26.15
CA ALA A 25 -7.16 -5.03 25.01
C ALA A 25 -5.70 -5.21 25.47
N THR A 26 -5.23 -4.33 26.35
CA THR A 26 -3.88 -4.42 26.93
C THR A 26 -3.71 -5.68 27.78
N GLU A 27 -4.67 -6.00 28.64
CA GLU A 27 -4.68 -7.22 29.46
C GLU A 27 -4.70 -8.50 28.58
N ALA A 28 -5.47 -8.47 27.49
CA ALA A 28 -5.55 -9.55 26.51
C ALA A 28 -4.34 -9.60 25.54
N LYS A 29 -3.38 -8.67 25.67
CA LYS A 29 -2.20 -8.52 24.78
C LYS A 29 -2.58 -8.35 23.30
N ILE A 30 -3.70 -7.67 23.06
CA ILE A 30 -4.17 -7.31 21.72
C ILE A 30 -3.63 -5.93 21.39
N ASN A 31 -2.77 -5.86 20.38
CA ASN A 31 -2.23 -4.60 19.90
C ASN A 31 -3.19 -4.01 18.85
N GLY A 32 -3.86 -2.92 19.19
CA GLY A 32 -4.56 -2.08 18.22
C GLY A 32 -3.55 -1.31 17.39
N VAL A 33 -3.66 -1.38 16.05
CA VAL A 33 -2.81 -0.60 15.15
C VAL A 33 -3.71 0.25 14.27
N ASN A 34 -3.42 1.54 14.16
CA ASN A 34 -4.15 2.41 13.27
C ASN A 34 -3.66 2.19 11.83
N ILE A 35 -4.43 1.49 11.00
CA ILE A 35 -4.02 1.18 9.62
C ILE A 35 -3.79 2.47 8.79
N ALA A 36 -4.44 3.59 9.14
CA ALA A 36 -4.29 4.87 8.45
C ALA A 36 -2.96 5.57 8.73
N ASP A 37 -2.24 5.19 9.79
CA ASP A 37 -0.91 5.74 10.09
C ASP A 37 0.19 5.15 9.18
N GLY A 38 -0.13 4.13 8.37
CA GLY A 38 0.77 3.52 7.40
C GLY A 38 1.81 2.56 8.01
N SER A 39 1.77 2.30 9.33
CA SER A 39 2.78 1.51 10.05
C SER A 39 2.56 -0.01 9.97
N TYR A 40 1.44 -0.47 9.39
CA TYR A 40 1.12 -1.89 9.24
C TYR A 40 1.31 -2.39 7.81
N VAL A 41 2.21 -3.36 7.62
CA VAL A 41 2.32 -4.16 6.39
C VAL A 41 1.87 -5.59 6.64
N SER A 42 1.01 -6.12 5.77
CA SER A 42 0.59 -7.53 5.81
C SER A 42 1.80 -8.44 5.76
N ARG A 43 1.78 -9.54 6.52
CA ARG A 43 2.87 -10.54 6.55
C ARG A 43 3.29 -11.00 5.15
N ASP A 44 2.34 -11.20 4.24
CA ASP A 44 2.65 -11.67 2.88
C ASP A 44 3.48 -10.64 2.10
N LYS A 45 3.07 -9.35 2.09
CA LYS A 45 3.87 -8.26 1.49
C LYS A 45 5.25 -8.10 2.13
N PHE A 46 5.35 -8.29 3.45
CA PHE A 46 6.63 -8.28 4.14
C PHE A 46 7.52 -9.44 3.66
N ASN A 47 6.96 -10.64 3.60
CA ASN A 47 7.64 -11.84 3.11
C ASN A 47 8.05 -11.71 1.65
N ASP A 48 7.21 -11.13 0.78
CA ASP A 48 7.53 -10.87 -0.63
C ASP A 48 8.73 -9.93 -0.74
N LYS A 49 8.74 -8.85 0.05
CA LYS A 49 9.86 -7.90 0.09
C LYS A 49 11.12 -8.57 0.59
N VAL A 50 11.05 -9.34 1.68
CA VAL A 50 12.18 -10.11 2.20
C VAL A 50 12.68 -11.10 1.15
N GLY A 51 11.80 -11.83 0.47
CA GLY A 51 12.17 -12.78 -0.58
C GLY A 51 12.86 -12.10 -1.77
N ALA A 52 12.35 -10.95 -2.21
CA ALA A 52 12.99 -10.16 -3.26
C ALA A 52 14.38 -9.67 -2.85
N LEU A 53 14.54 -9.18 -1.61
CA LEU A 53 15.83 -8.77 -1.08
C LEU A 53 16.79 -9.96 -0.94
N THR A 54 16.31 -11.11 -0.47
CA THR A 54 17.09 -12.34 -0.37
C THR A 54 17.59 -12.78 -1.76
N GLN A 55 16.72 -12.76 -2.77
CA GLN A 55 17.13 -13.09 -4.14
C GLN A 55 18.19 -12.13 -4.65
N GLN A 56 18.02 -10.82 -4.43
CA GLN A 56 19.01 -9.81 -4.80
C GLN A 56 20.38 -10.06 -4.13
N VAL A 57 20.38 -10.43 -2.83
CA VAL A 57 21.62 -10.78 -2.11
C VAL A 57 22.27 -12.05 -2.69
N THR A 58 21.46 -13.07 -3.01
CA THR A 58 21.95 -14.30 -3.65
C THR A 58 22.59 -14.00 -5.00
N ASP A 59 21.94 -13.20 -5.84
CA ASP A 59 22.44 -12.83 -7.16
C ASP A 59 23.76 -12.04 -7.06
N LEU A 60 23.82 -11.05 -6.15
CA LEU A 60 25.04 -10.27 -5.89
C LEU A 60 26.19 -11.14 -5.39
N THR A 61 25.91 -12.09 -4.50
CA THR A 61 26.93 -13.02 -3.98
C THR A 61 27.47 -13.93 -5.09
N GLY A 62 26.60 -14.38 -6.00
CA GLY A 62 27.00 -15.12 -7.20
C GLY A 62 27.91 -14.32 -8.11
N GLN A 63 27.59 -13.05 -8.36
CA GLN A 63 28.43 -12.15 -9.17
C GLN A 63 29.82 -11.93 -8.56
N ILE A 64 29.91 -11.74 -7.23
CA ILE A 64 31.20 -11.59 -6.53
C ILE A 64 32.04 -12.87 -6.69
N THR A 65 31.42 -14.03 -6.51
CA THR A 65 32.11 -15.32 -6.63
C THR A 65 32.63 -15.55 -8.06
N GLN A 66 31.83 -15.16 -9.06
CA GLN A 66 32.26 -15.22 -10.46
C GLN A 66 33.44 -14.29 -10.73
N ARG A 67 33.39 -13.05 -10.24
CA ARG A 67 34.51 -12.09 -10.35
C ARG A 67 35.79 -12.61 -9.71
N ASP A 68 35.70 -13.23 -8.55
CA ASP A 68 36.87 -13.81 -7.88
C ASP A 68 37.48 -14.95 -8.71
N THR A 69 36.62 -15.76 -9.35
CA THR A 69 37.05 -16.81 -10.29
C THR A 69 37.73 -16.21 -11.53
N ASP A 70 37.17 -15.14 -12.10
CA ASP A 70 37.73 -14.45 -13.26
C ASP A 70 39.08 -13.80 -12.94
N LEU A 71 39.20 -13.16 -11.78
CA LEU A 71 40.46 -12.57 -11.30
C LEU A 71 41.55 -13.62 -11.11
N SER A 72 41.20 -14.76 -10.49
CA SER A 72 42.12 -15.89 -10.34
C SER A 72 42.58 -16.42 -11.70
N THR A 73 41.63 -16.61 -12.62
CA THR A 73 41.92 -17.07 -14.00
C THR A 73 42.85 -16.10 -14.73
N LEU A 74 42.61 -14.78 -14.61
CA LEU A 74 43.46 -13.76 -15.21
C LEU A 74 44.86 -13.75 -14.61
N GLN A 75 44.99 -13.93 -13.29
CA GLN A 75 46.29 -14.04 -12.64
C GLN A 75 47.09 -15.23 -13.17
N THR A 76 46.44 -16.39 -13.33
CA THR A 76 47.07 -17.57 -13.94
C THR A 76 47.52 -17.27 -15.37
N LYS A 77 46.62 -16.73 -16.21
CA LYS A 77 46.95 -16.40 -17.60
C LYS A 77 48.07 -15.37 -17.71
N LEU A 78 48.10 -14.35 -16.85
CA LEU A 78 49.17 -13.36 -16.81
C LEU A 78 50.51 -14.00 -16.46
N THR A 79 50.52 -14.92 -15.49
CA THR A 79 51.74 -15.65 -15.09
C THR A 79 52.25 -16.53 -16.24
N GLU A 80 51.36 -17.22 -16.95
CA GLU A 80 51.71 -17.99 -18.14
C GLU A 80 52.15 -17.10 -19.31
N ALA A 81 51.56 -15.91 -19.44
CA ALA A 81 51.89 -14.94 -20.47
C ALA A 81 53.26 -14.29 -20.28
N GLN A 82 53.68 -14.10 -19.05
CA GLN A 82 55.04 -13.65 -18.75
C GLN A 82 56.11 -14.65 -19.20
N ALA A 83 55.74 -15.92 -19.43
CA ALA A 83 56.63 -16.94 -19.97
C ALA A 83 56.64 -17.00 -21.52
N ASP A 84 55.70 -16.34 -22.21
CA ASP A 84 55.51 -16.47 -23.67
C ASP A 84 54.89 -15.20 -24.28
N SER A 85 55.65 -14.43 -25.07
CA SER A 85 55.29 -13.04 -25.44
C SER A 85 53.97 -12.88 -26.22
N GLY A 86 53.46 -13.95 -26.86
CA GLY A 86 52.17 -13.96 -27.55
C GLY A 86 50.96 -13.98 -26.61
N LYS A 87 51.08 -14.60 -25.43
CA LYS A 87 50.00 -14.66 -24.43
C LYS A 87 49.79 -13.33 -23.70
N LEU A 88 50.80 -12.44 -23.66
CA LEU A 88 50.69 -11.12 -23.02
C LEU A 88 49.63 -10.26 -23.72
N ALA A 89 49.57 -10.32 -25.05
CA ALA A 89 48.57 -9.59 -25.84
C ALA A 89 47.15 -10.07 -25.56
N GLU A 90 46.94 -11.38 -25.42
CA GLU A 90 45.64 -11.95 -25.06
C GLU A 90 45.18 -11.54 -23.66
N VAL A 91 46.10 -11.53 -22.69
CA VAL A 91 45.81 -11.08 -21.32
C VAL A 91 45.49 -9.59 -21.29
N GLN A 92 46.20 -8.77 -22.08
CA GLN A 92 45.92 -7.34 -22.20
C GLN A 92 44.53 -7.09 -22.78
N ALA A 93 44.16 -7.82 -23.83
CA ALA A 93 42.83 -7.74 -24.43
C ALA A 93 41.73 -8.17 -23.45
N ALA A 94 41.93 -9.27 -22.72
CA ALA A 94 40.99 -9.74 -21.69
C ALA A 94 40.83 -8.74 -20.54
N PHE A 95 41.93 -8.12 -20.10
CA PHE A 95 41.91 -7.08 -19.08
C PHE A 95 41.14 -5.84 -19.54
N SER A 96 41.39 -5.35 -20.76
CA SER A 96 40.64 -4.22 -21.33
C SER A 96 39.15 -4.53 -21.50
N GLY A 97 38.82 -5.77 -21.90
CA GLY A 97 37.44 -6.26 -21.96
C GLY A 97 36.77 -6.24 -20.59
N LEU A 98 37.43 -6.79 -19.57
CA LEU A 98 36.91 -6.82 -18.21
C LEU A 98 36.76 -5.41 -17.61
N GLN A 99 37.70 -4.51 -17.90
CA GLN A 99 37.61 -3.12 -17.45
C GLN A 99 36.40 -2.41 -18.07
N THR A 100 36.13 -2.64 -19.36
CA THR A 100 34.94 -2.10 -20.04
C THR A 100 33.65 -2.67 -19.46
N GLN A 101 33.61 -3.99 -19.25
CA GLN A 101 32.49 -4.68 -18.61
C GLN A 101 32.21 -4.10 -17.22
N TYR A 102 33.25 -3.94 -16.40
CA TYR A 102 33.14 -3.40 -15.05
C TYR A 102 32.59 -1.97 -15.04
N THR A 103 33.02 -1.11 -15.97
CA THR A 103 32.47 0.24 -16.07
C THR A 103 30.99 0.23 -16.47
N ALA A 104 30.61 -0.61 -17.44
CA ALA A 104 29.21 -0.76 -17.85
C ALA A 104 28.33 -1.31 -16.73
N ASP A 105 28.80 -2.34 -16.02
CA ASP A 105 28.07 -2.94 -14.89
C ASP A 105 27.91 -1.94 -13.75
N LYS A 106 28.95 -1.15 -13.45
CA LYS A 106 28.89 -0.09 -12.44
C LYS A 106 27.85 0.96 -12.81
N GLU A 107 27.84 1.43 -14.05
CA GLU A 107 26.85 2.40 -14.52
C GLU A 107 25.43 1.83 -14.47
N ALA A 108 25.25 0.57 -14.86
CA ALA A 108 23.96 -0.13 -14.78
C ALA A 108 23.48 -0.27 -13.33
N MET A 109 24.36 -0.63 -12.39
CA MET A 109 24.05 -0.71 -10.96
C MET A 109 23.69 0.67 -10.39
N GLU A 110 24.46 1.71 -10.70
CA GLU A 110 24.17 3.07 -10.24
C GLU A 110 22.84 3.58 -10.80
N GLN A 111 22.53 3.28 -12.06
CA GLN A 111 21.21 3.59 -12.66
C GLN A 111 20.09 2.82 -11.98
N GLN A 112 20.27 1.51 -11.73
CA GLN A 112 19.27 0.70 -11.04
C GLN A 112 19.01 1.21 -9.62
N MET A 113 20.06 1.53 -8.87
CA MET A 113 19.94 2.08 -7.51
C MET A 113 19.24 3.44 -7.51
N ARG A 114 19.60 4.34 -8.44
CA ARG A 114 18.91 5.62 -8.62
C ARG A 114 17.45 5.45 -8.95
N ARG A 115 17.11 4.50 -9.82
CA ARG A 115 15.73 4.21 -10.20
C ARG A 115 14.96 3.63 -9.02
N GLN A 116 15.54 2.69 -8.27
CA GLN A 116 14.90 2.11 -7.09
C GLN A 116 14.68 3.15 -5.99
N SER A 117 15.65 4.03 -5.73
CA SER A 117 15.49 5.11 -4.74
C SER A 117 14.44 6.11 -5.18
N TYR A 118 14.43 6.48 -6.46
CA TYR A 118 13.39 7.33 -7.05
C TYR A 118 11.99 6.72 -6.93
N GLU A 119 11.81 5.47 -7.36
CA GLU A 119 10.54 4.75 -7.24
C GLU A 119 10.09 4.62 -5.78
N PHE A 120 11.02 4.43 -4.85
CA PHE A 120 10.73 4.40 -3.43
C PHE A 120 10.23 5.76 -2.92
N MET A 121 10.90 6.86 -3.24
CA MET A 121 10.45 8.21 -2.86
C MET A 121 9.08 8.53 -3.45
N VAL A 122 8.82 8.21 -4.72
CA VAL A 122 7.50 8.41 -5.34
C VAL A 122 6.44 7.61 -4.61
N ARG A 123 6.72 6.34 -4.27
CA ARG A 123 5.79 5.49 -3.49
C ARG A 123 5.54 6.03 -2.09
N GLU A 124 6.57 6.53 -1.42
CA GLU A 124 6.45 7.12 -0.09
C GLU A 124 5.57 8.37 -0.10
N LYS A 125 5.84 9.30 -1.03
CA LYS A 125 5.00 10.48 -1.24
C LYS A 125 3.58 10.11 -1.64
N ALA A 126 3.39 9.08 -2.47
CA ALA A 126 2.07 8.57 -2.78
C ALA A 126 1.38 7.91 -1.57
N ASN A 127 2.12 7.31 -0.64
CA ASN A 127 1.53 6.74 0.57
C ASN A 127 0.96 7.81 1.51
N GLN A 128 1.45 9.05 1.45
CA GLN A 128 0.95 10.18 2.23
C GLN A 128 -0.38 10.75 1.68
N ILE A 129 -0.82 10.28 0.51
CA ILE A 129 -2.05 10.74 -0.16
C ILE A 129 -3.16 9.71 0.05
N ASN A 130 -4.35 10.19 0.44
CA ASN A 130 -5.56 9.38 0.52
C ASN A 130 -6.20 9.21 -0.87
N PHE A 131 -5.94 8.07 -1.49
CA PHE A 131 -6.58 7.68 -2.75
C PHE A 131 -7.93 7.02 -2.51
N SER A 132 -8.87 7.19 -3.46
CA SER A 132 -10.19 6.55 -3.42
C SER A 132 -10.13 5.04 -3.64
N SER A 133 -9.07 4.54 -4.28
CA SER A 133 -8.86 3.11 -4.51
C SER A 133 -7.38 2.73 -4.63
N ALA A 134 -7.08 1.44 -4.44
CA ALA A 134 -5.75 0.90 -4.67
C ALA A 134 -5.34 0.95 -6.16
N ALA A 135 -6.30 0.97 -7.09
CA ALA A 135 -6.02 1.13 -8.52
C ALA A 135 -5.58 2.55 -8.84
N ALA A 136 -6.32 3.56 -8.34
CA ALA A 136 -5.98 4.98 -8.49
C ALA A 136 -4.57 5.30 -7.95
N LYS A 137 -4.22 4.71 -6.80
CA LYS A 137 -2.86 4.82 -6.24
C LYS A 137 -1.79 4.24 -7.16
N ARG A 138 -2.03 3.07 -7.76
CA ARG A 138 -1.06 2.44 -8.68
C ARG A 138 -0.88 3.25 -9.96
N GLU A 139 -1.97 3.77 -10.52
CA GLU A 139 -1.92 4.62 -11.72
C GLU A 139 -1.19 5.93 -11.45
N PHE A 140 -1.50 6.58 -10.33
CA PHE A 140 -0.78 7.77 -9.89
C PHE A 140 0.73 7.50 -9.73
N ILE A 141 1.11 6.40 -9.06
CA ILE A 141 2.53 6.04 -8.88
C ILE A 141 3.20 5.79 -10.24
N ARG A 142 2.53 5.08 -11.16
CA ARG A 142 3.06 4.81 -12.51
C ARG A 142 3.29 6.11 -13.27
N ASP A 143 2.31 7.00 -13.26
CA ASP A 143 2.36 8.26 -13.99
C ASP A 143 3.38 9.23 -13.36
N ALA A 144 3.49 9.25 -12.02
CA ALA A 144 4.52 9.98 -11.30
C ALA A 144 5.93 9.44 -11.60
N ILE A 145 6.13 8.12 -11.65
CA ILE A 145 7.42 7.53 -12.05
C ILE A 145 7.76 7.94 -13.49
N ALA A 146 6.79 7.91 -14.40
CA ALA A 146 7.00 8.26 -15.81
C ALA A 146 7.34 9.75 -16.05
N LYS A 147 7.06 10.63 -15.08
CA LYS A 147 7.43 12.06 -15.15
C LYS A 147 8.91 12.32 -14.86
N ASP A 148 9.63 11.37 -14.26
CA ASP A 148 11.06 11.43 -13.95
C ASP A 148 11.46 12.75 -13.25
N PHE A 149 10.83 13.04 -12.11
CA PHE A 149 11.08 14.27 -11.36
C PHE A 149 12.55 14.33 -10.89
N LYS A 150 13.12 15.54 -10.91
CA LYS A 150 14.45 15.76 -10.34
C LYS A 150 14.41 15.55 -8.83
N VAL A 151 15.30 14.71 -8.33
CA VAL A 151 15.51 14.47 -6.91
C VAL A 151 16.39 15.58 -6.33
N ASP A 152 15.89 16.28 -5.32
CA ASP A 152 16.64 17.26 -4.53
C ASP A 152 16.57 16.88 -3.04
N GLY A 153 17.59 16.15 -2.59
CA GLY A 153 17.63 15.54 -1.26
C GLY A 153 16.46 14.58 -1.04
N GLU A 154 15.56 14.93 -0.12
CA GLU A 154 14.33 14.17 0.22
C GLU A 154 13.09 14.64 -0.56
N THR A 155 13.26 15.57 -1.52
CA THR A 155 12.16 16.16 -2.27
C THR A 155 12.22 15.80 -3.76
N LEU A 156 11.04 15.75 -4.38
CA LEU A 156 10.86 15.55 -5.81
C LEU A 156 10.41 16.88 -6.41
N LEU A 157 11.31 17.56 -7.12
CA LEU A 157 11.03 18.89 -7.67
C LEU A 157 9.91 18.80 -8.72
N GLY A 158 8.84 19.56 -8.54
CA GLY A 158 7.66 19.55 -9.41
C GLY A 158 6.63 18.47 -9.09
N TYR A 159 6.86 17.63 -8.07
CA TYR A 159 5.89 16.63 -7.63
C TYR A 159 4.60 17.26 -7.08
N GLU A 160 4.69 18.34 -6.33
CA GLU A 160 3.52 19.04 -5.77
C GLU A 160 2.65 19.68 -6.87
N ASP A 161 3.29 20.26 -7.88
CA ASP A 161 2.58 20.80 -9.06
C ASP A 161 1.90 19.69 -9.86
N PHE A 162 2.56 18.54 -10.00
CA PHE A 162 1.98 17.35 -10.60
C PHE A 162 0.77 16.86 -9.80
N LEU A 163 0.89 16.75 -8.48
CA LEU A 163 -0.20 16.32 -7.60
C LEU A 163 -1.41 17.25 -7.71
N THR A 164 -1.17 18.57 -7.74
CA THR A 164 -2.23 19.57 -7.85
C THR A 164 -2.97 19.46 -9.18
N LYS A 165 -2.24 19.29 -10.29
CA LYS A 165 -2.84 19.06 -11.61
C LYS A 165 -3.58 17.73 -11.69
N TYR A 166 -2.99 16.66 -11.17
CA TYR A 166 -3.61 15.34 -11.16
C TYR A 166 -4.91 15.32 -10.36
N LYS A 167 -4.99 16.06 -9.24
CA LYS A 167 -6.24 16.27 -8.47
C LYS A 167 -7.31 17.05 -9.25
N ALA A 168 -6.90 17.99 -10.09
CA ALA A 168 -7.83 18.75 -10.92
C ALA A 168 -8.35 17.93 -12.11
N ASP A 169 -7.47 17.12 -12.72
CA ASP A 169 -7.79 16.30 -13.88
C ASP A 169 -8.60 15.04 -13.50
N ASP A 170 -8.29 14.42 -12.36
CA ASP A 170 -9.03 13.28 -11.81
C ASP A 170 -9.34 13.46 -10.32
N PRO A 171 -10.37 14.26 -9.98
CA PRO A 171 -10.79 14.44 -8.59
C PRO A 171 -11.38 13.15 -7.98
N THR A 172 -11.77 12.17 -8.81
CA THR A 172 -12.38 10.91 -8.34
C THR A 172 -11.36 9.88 -7.88
N ALA A 173 -10.09 10.01 -8.31
CA ALA A 173 -8.97 9.19 -7.87
C ALA A 173 -8.58 9.43 -6.39
N PHE A 174 -9.00 10.55 -5.80
CA PHE A 174 -8.69 10.90 -4.42
C PHE A 174 -9.91 10.69 -3.53
N ALA A 175 -9.67 10.23 -2.31
CA ALA A 175 -10.75 10.14 -1.35
C ALA A 175 -11.25 11.56 -1.09
N GLN A 176 -12.53 11.82 -1.36
CA GLN A 176 -13.17 13.02 -0.84
C GLN A 176 -13.07 12.90 0.69
N THR A 177 -12.34 13.83 1.32
CA THR A 177 -12.71 14.26 2.65
C THR A 177 -14.18 14.63 2.51
N LYS A 178 -15.06 13.78 3.04
CA LYS A 178 -16.23 14.35 3.69
C LYS A 178 -15.62 15.29 4.71
N GLU A 179 -15.54 16.57 4.37
CA GLU A 179 -15.70 17.58 5.40
C GLU A 179 -16.85 17.04 6.23
N SER A 180 -16.58 16.81 7.49
CA SER A 180 -17.64 16.74 8.47
C SER A 180 -18.32 18.11 8.39
N ASP A 181 -19.22 18.29 7.42
CA ASP A 181 -20.48 18.94 7.66
C ASP A 181 -21.06 18.17 8.84
N VAL A 182 -20.62 18.56 10.04
CA VAL A 182 -21.42 18.40 11.22
C VAL A 182 -22.60 19.31 10.89
N PRO A 183 -23.78 18.78 10.53
CA PRO A 183 -24.95 19.61 10.62
C PRO A 183 -25.02 19.91 12.11
N ASP A 184 -24.88 21.17 12.48
CA ASP A 184 -25.15 21.65 13.83
C ASP A 184 -26.35 20.87 14.36
N PRO A 185 -26.23 20.10 15.45
CA PRO A 185 -27.37 19.37 15.97
C PRO A 185 -28.34 20.44 16.46
N LYS A 186 -29.29 20.82 15.58
CA LYS A 186 -30.46 21.58 15.99
C LYS A 186 -31.05 20.78 17.14
N LYS A 187 -30.93 21.36 18.33
CA LYS A 187 -31.56 20.87 19.55
C LYS A 187 -32.99 20.47 19.17
N PRO A 188 -33.44 19.25 19.49
CA PRO A 188 -34.81 18.87 19.20
C PRO A 188 -35.73 19.83 19.97
N ASP A 189 -36.48 20.63 19.22
CA ASP A 189 -37.52 21.47 19.79
C ASP A 189 -38.70 20.53 20.10
N ILE A 190 -38.91 20.26 21.38
CA ILE A 190 -40.07 19.47 21.82
C ILE A 190 -41.29 20.39 21.70
N VAL A 191 -41.89 20.41 20.53
CA VAL A 191 -43.24 20.96 20.36
C VAL A 191 -44.22 20.04 21.07
N LEU A 192 -44.67 20.44 22.26
CA LEU A 192 -45.83 19.82 22.89
C LEU A 192 -47.05 20.04 21.97
N PRO A 193 -47.75 18.98 21.54
CA PRO A 193 -48.99 19.13 20.81
C PRO A 193 -50.04 19.83 21.70
N PRO A 194 -50.88 20.72 21.15
CA PRO A 194 -51.94 21.35 21.91
C PRO A 194 -52.90 20.28 22.43
N LYS A 195 -53.26 20.38 23.73
CA LYS A 195 -54.28 19.54 24.37
C LYS A 195 -55.56 19.56 23.54
N GLN A 196 -55.85 18.48 22.82
CA GLN A 196 -57.18 18.22 22.29
C GLN A 196 -57.91 17.30 23.26
N GLN A 197 -58.98 17.86 23.85
CA GLN A 197 -59.98 17.14 24.63
C GLN A 197 -60.64 16.03 23.77
N PRO A 198 -60.93 14.84 24.33
CA PRO A 198 -61.41 13.70 23.57
C PRO A 198 -62.94 13.68 23.44
N ALA A 199 -63.44 13.30 22.26
CA ALA A 199 -64.72 12.61 22.04
C ALA A 199 -64.78 12.07 20.59
N PRO A 200 -65.64 11.08 20.25
CA PRO A 200 -65.58 9.69 20.68
C PRO A 200 -65.59 8.69 19.48
N ASN A 201 -64.96 7.52 19.69
CA ASN A 201 -65.15 6.23 19.02
C ASN A 201 -65.45 6.21 17.51
N ASP A 202 -64.43 5.90 16.71
CA ASP A 202 -64.61 5.27 15.40
C ASP A 202 -63.67 4.03 15.29
N PRO A 203 -64.18 2.79 15.17
CA PRO A 203 -63.40 1.58 15.40
C PRO A 203 -62.65 1.06 14.16
N ASN A 204 -62.19 1.91 13.24
CA ASN A 204 -61.39 1.47 12.08
C ASN A 204 -60.46 2.57 11.52
N ALA A 205 -59.47 2.99 12.30
CA ALA A 205 -58.48 4.00 11.90
C ALA A 205 -57.16 3.41 11.31
N PHE A 206 -57.17 2.16 10.83
CA PHE A 206 -55.96 1.53 10.27
C PHE A 206 -56.26 0.77 8.97
N HIS A 207 -56.04 1.45 7.83
CA HIS A 207 -56.02 0.81 6.52
C HIS A 207 -54.60 0.31 6.21
N PHE A 208 -54.42 -1.01 6.19
CA PHE A 208 -53.19 -1.65 5.71
C PHE A 208 -53.43 -2.24 4.31
N ASN A 209 -52.80 -1.68 3.29
CA ASN A 209 -52.78 -2.27 1.94
C ASN A 209 -51.67 -3.33 1.85
N PHE A 210 -52.04 -4.61 1.99
CA PHE A 210 -51.15 -5.73 1.67
C PHE A 210 -51.28 -6.11 0.20
N THR A 211 -50.28 -5.77 -0.61
CA THR A 211 -50.10 -6.34 -1.95
C THR A 211 -49.28 -7.63 -1.88
N GLY A 212 -49.95 -8.78 -2.00
CA GLY A 212 -49.35 -10.11 -2.18
C GLY A 212 -50.47 -11.16 -2.10
N VAL A 213 -50.62 -12.18 -2.94
CA VAL A 213 -49.76 -12.84 -3.94
C VAL A 213 -50.72 -13.39 -5.02
N ARG A 214 -50.32 -13.45 -6.30
CA ARG A 214 -51.14 -14.07 -7.36
C ARG A 214 -51.38 -15.56 -7.05
N PRO A 215 -52.63 -16.07 -7.04
CA PRO A 215 -52.88 -17.50 -6.84
C PRO A 215 -52.38 -18.32 -8.06
N MET A 216 -51.69 -19.43 -7.79
CA MET A 216 -51.27 -20.40 -8.80
C MET A 216 -52.48 -21.12 -9.44
N PRO A 217 -52.41 -21.50 -10.73
CA PRO A 217 -53.46 -22.25 -11.41
C PRO A 217 -53.61 -23.66 -10.83
N LYS A 218 -54.85 -24.14 -10.70
CA LYS A 218 -55.16 -25.52 -10.31
C LYS A 218 -54.81 -26.48 -11.45
N ALA A 219 -54.12 -27.57 -11.14
CA ALA A 219 -53.95 -28.71 -12.02
C ALA A 219 -55.15 -29.66 -11.88
N ASP A 220 -55.58 -30.20 -13.02
CA ASP A 220 -56.71 -31.10 -13.18
C ASP A 220 -56.51 -32.46 -12.49
N ASN A 221 -57.56 -32.96 -11.83
CA ASN A 221 -58.00 -34.36 -11.80
C ASN A 221 -59.38 -34.47 -11.17
#